data_AF-A0A0Q4QI94-F1
#
_entry.id   AF-A0A0Q4QI94-F1
#
_cell.length_a   1.000
_cell.length_b   1.000
_cell.length_c   1.000
_cell.angle_alpha   90.00
_cell.angle_beta   90.00
_cell.angle_gamma   90.00
#
_symmetry.space_group_name_H-M   'P 1'
#
loop_
_entity.id
_entity.type
_entity.pdbx_description
1 polymer ?
#
loop_
_entity_poly.entity_id
_entity_poly.type
_entity_poly.pdbx_seq_one_letter_code
_entity_poly.pdbx_strand_id
1 'polypeptide(L)'
;MKSPTHTLRLLTANIQAGSSTRRYSDYVTRSWSHALPSGSKRSSLDAIARLASGRDIVGLQEADPGSLRSGFTNQTHYLAQRAGFNYWSHQPNRRMGGVASSANGLLSRLEPVEVQDHALPGRIGGRGVLLARFGDGREGLAVAVAHLSLGVGSRLSQLDFIGDLLSDYPNAVLMGDFNCKAERPEMQVLYRKTRLQPPGCLVPTFPSWRPERAIDHILISDSLRTLETGAVAAAHSDHLAVEMQVEVPGDSLR
;
A
#
# COMPACT_ATOMS: atom_id res chain seq x y z
N MET A 1 30.50 7.84 16.15
CA MET A 1 30.36 6.70 15.22
C MET A 1 28.93 6.70 14.70
N LYS A 2 28.69 6.52 13.40
CA LYS A 2 27.31 6.42 12.88
C LYS A 2 26.71 5.10 13.38
N SER A 3 25.47 5.12 13.87
CA SER A 3 24.75 3.89 14.22
C SER A 3 24.72 2.94 13.01
N PRO A 4 24.76 1.62 13.22
CA PRO A 4 24.61 0.65 12.14
C PRO A 4 23.30 0.90 11.39
N THR A 5 23.28 0.64 10.08
CA THR A 5 22.08 0.77 9.24
C THR A 5 21.66 -0.60 8.72
N HIS A 6 20.36 -0.75 8.43
CA HIS A 6 19.81 -1.92 7.75
C HIS A 6 19.16 -1.50 6.44
N THR A 7 19.28 -2.34 5.41
CA THR A 7 18.56 -2.16 4.15
C THR A 7 17.28 -2.98 4.17
N LEU A 8 16.15 -2.33 3.92
CA LEU A 8 14.84 -2.96 3.76
C LEU A 8 14.36 -2.85 2.32
N ARG A 9 13.75 -3.92 1.82
CA ARG A 9 13.08 -3.98 0.52
C ARG A 9 11.58 -3.83 0.70
N LEU A 10 11.06 -2.70 0.27
CA LEU A 10 9.65 -2.34 0.35
C LEU A 10 8.95 -2.55 -0.99
N LEU A 11 7.66 -2.87 -0.95
CA LEU A 11 6.80 -2.93 -2.13
C LEU A 11 5.41 -2.44 -1.76
N THR A 12 4.78 -1.65 -2.63
CA THR A 12 3.36 -1.35 -2.53
C THR A 12 2.64 -1.64 -3.83
N ALA A 13 1.46 -2.26 -3.76
CA ALA A 13 0.70 -2.69 -4.94
C ALA A 13 -0.82 -2.58 -4.73
N ASN A 14 -1.49 -1.85 -5.63
CA ASN A 14 -2.92 -1.98 -5.84
C ASN A 14 -3.19 -3.24 -6.70
N ILE A 15 -3.83 -4.25 -6.11
CA ILE A 15 -3.99 -5.58 -6.73
C ILE A 15 -5.38 -5.84 -7.34
N GLN A 16 -6.31 -4.89 -7.25
CA GLN A 16 -7.69 -5.02 -7.76
C GLN A 16 -8.37 -6.37 -7.47
N ALA A 17 -8.22 -6.89 -6.25
CA ALA A 17 -8.69 -8.21 -5.83
C ALA A 17 -8.23 -9.38 -6.74
N GLY A 18 -7.10 -9.24 -7.44
CA GLY A 18 -6.57 -10.21 -8.40
C GLY A 18 -7.30 -10.22 -9.75
N SER A 19 -8.10 -9.20 -10.04
CA SER A 19 -8.71 -9.04 -11.37
C SER A 19 -7.68 -8.57 -12.40
N SER A 20 -7.85 -9.00 -13.66
CA SER A 20 -7.00 -8.56 -14.77
C SER A 20 -7.69 -7.42 -15.51
N THR A 21 -6.98 -6.31 -15.72
CA THR A 21 -7.42 -5.18 -16.56
C THR A 21 -6.28 -4.83 -17.51
N ARG A 22 -6.48 -4.92 -18.82
CA ARG A 22 -5.39 -4.77 -19.81
C ARG A 22 -5.61 -3.64 -20.80
N ARG A 23 -6.83 -3.09 -20.91
CA ARG A 23 -7.18 -1.94 -21.79
C ARG A 23 -8.35 -1.14 -21.24
N TYR A 24 -8.47 0.13 -21.65
CA TYR A 24 -9.60 1.01 -21.25
C TYR A 24 -10.99 0.44 -21.58
N SER A 25 -11.12 -0.33 -22.66
CA SER A 25 -12.38 -1.02 -23.02
C SER A 25 -12.89 -1.95 -21.93
N ASP A 26 -11.99 -2.50 -21.11
CA ASP A 26 -12.33 -3.45 -20.05
C ASP A 26 -13.13 -2.79 -18.92
N TYR A 27 -13.02 -1.47 -18.73
CA TYR A 27 -13.89 -0.72 -17.80
C TYR A 27 -15.33 -0.61 -18.31
N VAL A 28 -15.54 -0.59 -19.63
CA VAL A 28 -16.85 -0.39 -20.26
C VAL A 28 -17.59 -1.72 -20.43
N THR A 29 -16.88 -2.81 -20.72
CA THR A 29 -17.49 -4.13 -20.96
C THR A 29 -17.75 -4.95 -19.68
N ARG A 30 -17.42 -4.41 -18.50
CA ARG A 30 -17.46 -5.12 -17.20
C ARG A 30 -18.86 -5.36 -16.62
N SER A 31 -19.93 -4.93 -17.27
CA SER A 31 -21.29 -5.04 -16.72
C SER A 31 -21.88 -6.46 -16.68
N TRP A 32 -21.27 -7.50 -17.30
CA TRP A 32 -21.94 -8.81 -17.50
C TRP A 32 -21.12 -10.08 -17.20
N SER A 33 -19.96 -10.03 -16.52
CA SER A 33 -19.11 -11.23 -16.30
C SER A 33 -18.84 -11.64 -14.85
N HIS A 34 -19.72 -11.26 -13.91
CA HIS A 34 -19.56 -11.53 -12.47
C HIS A 34 -20.24 -12.82 -11.96
N ALA A 35 -20.15 -13.95 -12.68
CA ALA A 35 -20.81 -15.19 -12.23
C ALA A 35 -20.04 -16.50 -12.39
N LEU A 36 -18.73 -16.51 -12.67
CA LEU A 36 -17.95 -17.76 -12.69
C LEU A 36 -16.56 -17.62 -12.04
N PRO A 37 -16.20 -18.43 -11.03
CA PRO A 37 -14.86 -18.47 -10.46
C PRO A 37 -13.95 -19.26 -11.40
N SER A 38 -13.25 -18.56 -12.30
CA SER A 38 -12.33 -19.17 -13.26
C SER A 38 -10.90 -19.19 -12.73
N GLY A 39 -10.13 -20.24 -13.07
CA GLY A 39 -8.76 -20.48 -12.59
C GLY A 39 -7.72 -19.37 -12.86
N SER A 40 -8.08 -18.33 -13.60
CA SER A 40 -7.25 -17.14 -13.82
C SER A 40 -6.95 -16.35 -12.54
N LYS A 41 -7.90 -16.28 -11.58
CA LYS A 41 -7.70 -15.56 -10.31
C LYS A 41 -6.57 -16.16 -9.46
N ARG A 42 -6.46 -17.48 -9.40
CA ARG A 42 -5.40 -18.15 -8.62
C ARG A 42 -4.03 -17.94 -9.25
N SER A 43 -3.96 -17.92 -10.59
CA SER A 43 -2.74 -17.56 -11.32
C SER A 43 -2.31 -16.11 -11.05
N SER A 44 -3.24 -15.16 -10.96
CA SER A 44 -2.93 -13.77 -10.61
C SER A 44 -2.41 -13.64 -9.18
N LEU A 45 -3.08 -14.28 -8.21
CA LEU A 45 -2.62 -14.28 -6.81
C LEU A 45 -1.25 -14.94 -6.65
N ASP A 46 -0.96 -16.01 -7.38
CA ASP A 46 0.36 -16.64 -7.37
C ASP A 46 1.43 -15.73 -8.00
N ALA A 47 1.09 -14.95 -9.02
CA ALA A 47 1.99 -13.94 -9.57
C ALA A 47 2.24 -12.78 -8.60
N ILE A 48 1.21 -12.33 -7.87
CA ILE A 48 1.37 -11.34 -6.78
C ILE A 48 2.24 -11.92 -5.66
N ALA A 49 2.07 -13.19 -5.28
CA ALA A 49 2.90 -13.83 -4.27
C ALA A 49 4.37 -13.91 -4.70
N ARG A 50 4.66 -14.24 -5.97
CA ARG A 50 6.02 -14.21 -6.52
C ARG A 50 6.58 -12.79 -6.54
N LEU A 51 5.77 -11.80 -6.90
CA LEU A 51 6.16 -10.40 -6.85
C LEU A 51 6.47 -9.96 -5.42
N ALA A 52 5.69 -10.39 -4.43
CA ALA A 52 5.94 -10.05 -3.02
C ALA A 52 7.13 -10.83 -2.43
N SER A 53 7.46 -12.01 -2.98
CA SER A 53 8.56 -12.83 -2.48
C SER A 53 9.90 -12.10 -2.58
N GLY A 54 10.73 -12.15 -1.53
CA GLY A 54 12.03 -11.46 -1.50
C GLY A 54 11.99 -9.99 -1.07
N ARG A 55 10.81 -9.49 -0.66
CA ARG A 55 10.61 -8.18 -0.05
C ARG A 55 10.47 -8.37 1.46
N ASP A 56 10.80 -7.34 2.22
CA ASP A 56 10.78 -7.39 3.69
C ASP A 56 9.44 -6.91 4.24
N ILE A 57 8.89 -5.85 3.65
CA ILE A 57 7.58 -5.29 4.00
C ILE A 57 6.81 -4.96 2.71
N VAL A 58 5.55 -5.41 2.64
CA VAL A 58 4.68 -5.21 1.48
C VAL A 58 3.35 -4.60 1.89
N GLY A 59 2.99 -3.48 1.28
CA GLY A 59 1.67 -2.85 1.37
C GLY A 59 0.78 -3.28 0.19
N LEU A 60 -0.43 -3.72 0.48
CA LEU A 60 -1.41 -4.11 -0.54
C LEU A 60 -2.64 -3.20 -0.45
N GLN A 61 -3.18 -2.79 -1.60
CA GLN A 61 -4.45 -2.09 -1.69
C GLN A 61 -5.42 -2.86 -2.59
N GLU A 62 -6.72 -2.67 -2.34
CA GLU A 62 -7.78 -3.42 -3.04
C GLU A 62 -7.70 -4.94 -2.88
N ALA A 63 -7.18 -5.43 -1.75
CA ALA A 63 -7.28 -6.84 -1.43
C ALA A 63 -8.73 -7.24 -1.14
N ASP A 64 -9.15 -8.44 -1.55
CA ASP A 64 -10.44 -8.99 -1.15
C ASP A 64 -10.37 -9.53 0.30
N PRO A 65 -11.20 -9.06 1.23
CA PRO A 65 -11.19 -9.45 2.64
C PRO A 65 -11.65 -10.89 2.91
N GLY A 66 -12.10 -11.64 1.89
CA GLY A 66 -12.71 -12.95 2.05
C GLY A 66 -14.20 -12.94 1.70
N SER A 67 -14.56 -12.34 0.57
CA SER A 67 -15.93 -12.33 0.07
C SER A 67 -16.31 -13.64 -0.64
N LEU A 68 -17.62 -13.83 -0.91
CA LEU A 68 -18.11 -14.87 -1.82
C LEU A 68 -17.34 -14.89 -3.17
N ARG A 69 -16.82 -13.73 -3.62
CA ARG A 69 -16.07 -13.59 -4.88
C ARG A 69 -14.64 -14.13 -4.82
N SER A 70 -14.07 -14.33 -3.62
CA SER A 70 -12.77 -14.97 -3.37
C SER A 70 -12.91 -16.39 -2.82
N GLY A 71 -14.13 -16.94 -2.78
CA GLY A 71 -14.38 -18.22 -2.12
C GLY A 71 -14.09 -18.16 -0.62
N PHE A 72 -14.32 -16.99 0.01
CA PHE A 72 -14.05 -16.70 1.41
C PHE A 72 -12.58 -16.76 1.83
N THR A 73 -11.64 -16.73 0.86
CA THR A 73 -10.20 -16.67 1.16
C THR A 73 -9.78 -15.22 1.36
N ASN A 74 -9.26 -14.89 2.54
CA ASN A 74 -8.57 -13.61 2.77
C ASN A 74 -7.31 -13.57 1.90
N GLN A 75 -7.30 -12.71 0.87
CA GLN A 75 -6.20 -12.66 -0.10
C GLN A 75 -4.87 -12.31 0.58
N THR A 76 -4.88 -11.41 1.57
CA THR A 76 -3.69 -11.04 2.32
C THR A 76 -3.07 -12.26 3.00
N HIS A 77 -3.89 -13.09 3.66
CA HIS A 77 -3.41 -14.32 4.30
C HIS A 77 -2.86 -15.33 3.28
N TYR A 78 -3.55 -15.54 2.15
CA TYR A 78 -3.07 -16.42 1.08
C TYR A 78 -1.71 -15.97 0.54
N LEU A 79 -1.56 -14.66 0.28
CA LEU A 79 -0.33 -14.08 -0.22
C LEU A 79 0.79 -14.20 0.82
N ALA A 80 0.51 -13.98 2.11
CA ALA A 80 1.46 -14.15 3.19
C ALA A 80 2.08 -15.56 3.18
N GLN A 81 1.23 -16.59 3.17
CA GLN A 81 1.67 -17.98 3.15
C GLN A 81 2.47 -18.33 1.90
N ARG A 82 1.99 -17.91 0.72
CA ARG A 82 2.60 -18.26 -0.57
C ARG A 82 3.91 -17.52 -0.86
N ALA A 83 4.07 -16.32 -0.32
CA ALA A 83 5.29 -15.51 -0.49
C ALA A 83 6.30 -15.67 0.66
N GLY A 84 5.95 -16.41 1.70
CA GLY A 84 6.82 -16.71 2.84
C GLY A 84 6.97 -15.56 3.84
N PHE A 85 5.87 -14.85 4.13
CA PHE A 85 5.83 -13.83 5.18
C PHE A 85 5.40 -14.46 6.51
N ASN A 86 6.10 -14.08 7.58
CA ASN A 86 5.82 -14.56 8.93
C ASN A 86 4.65 -13.81 9.58
N TYR A 87 4.48 -12.54 9.20
CA TYR A 87 3.50 -11.63 9.78
C TYR A 87 2.63 -11.03 8.68
N TRP A 88 1.35 -10.90 8.98
CA TRP A 88 0.41 -10.24 8.09
C TRP A 88 -0.68 -9.54 8.89
N SER A 89 -1.25 -8.50 8.31
CA SER A 89 -2.37 -7.75 8.88
C SER A 89 -3.26 -7.24 7.78
N HIS A 90 -4.53 -7.04 8.11
CA HIS A 90 -5.54 -6.75 7.12
C HIS A 90 -6.60 -5.82 7.70
N GLN A 91 -6.79 -4.69 7.02
CA GLN A 91 -7.74 -3.65 7.39
C GLN A 91 -8.88 -3.62 6.37
N PRO A 92 -10.06 -4.18 6.68
CA PRO A 92 -11.20 -4.12 5.78
C PRO A 92 -11.72 -2.69 5.66
N ASN A 93 -11.94 -2.22 4.43
CA ASN A 93 -12.60 -0.95 4.19
C ASN A 93 -14.11 -1.11 4.40
N ARG A 94 -14.66 -0.49 5.45
CA ARG A 94 -16.09 -0.51 5.74
C ARG A 94 -16.88 0.27 4.67
N ARG A 95 -17.87 -0.36 4.05
CA ARG A 95 -18.91 0.32 3.25
C ARG A 95 -20.24 0.39 4.00
N MET A 96 -21.07 1.33 3.55
CA MET A 96 -22.49 1.43 3.90
C MET A 96 -23.20 0.09 3.60
N GLY A 97 -23.89 -0.49 4.59
CA GLY A 97 -24.66 -1.74 4.41
C GLY A 97 -23.94 -3.04 4.75
N GLY A 98 -22.80 -3.01 5.45
CA GLY A 98 -22.23 -4.21 6.11
C GLY A 98 -21.37 -5.13 5.24
N VAL A 99 -21.14 -4.82 3.96
CA VAL A 99 -20.28 -5.62 3.05
C VAL A 99 -19.03 -4.82 2.67
N ALA A 100 -17.86 -5.24 3.13
CA ALA A 100 -16.58 -4.62 2.75
C ALA A 100 -16.26 -4.89 1.28
N SER A 101 -15.89 -3.85 0.51
CA SER A 101 -15.59 -3.98 -0.92
C SER A 101 -14.13 -4.22 -1.24
N SER A 102 -13.24 -3.85 -0.33
CA SER A 102 -11.79 -3.89 -0.49
C SER A 102 -11.12 -3.76 0.87
N ALA A 103 -9.81 -4.01 0.92
CA ALA A 103 -9.02 -3.88 2.12
C ALA A 103 -7.61 -3.38 1.81
N ASN A 104 -6.97 -2.82 2.82
CA ASN A 104 -5.52 -2.70 2.86
C ASN A 104 -4.93 -3.96 3.51
N GLY A 105 -3.76 -4.38 3.02
CA GLY A 105 -3.00 -5.49 3.58
C GLY A 105 -1.57 -5.07 3.88
N LEU A 106 -1.01 -5.65 4.93
CA LEU A 106 0.40 -5.59 5.25
C LEU A 106 0.94 -7.01 5.30
N LEU A 107 2.05 -7.27 4.61
CA LEU A 107 2.84 -8.49 4.74
C LEU A 107 4.23 -8.10 5.24
N SER A 108 4.75 -8.80 6.24
CA SER A 108 6.07 -8.49 6.81
C SER A 108 6.84 -9.74 7.20
N ARG A 109 8.15 -9.71 6.93
CA ARG A 109 9.11 -10.72 7.42
C ARG A 109 9.55 -10.39 8.84
N LEU A 110 9.62 -9.10 9.16
CA LEU A 110 9.93 -8.55 10.48
C LEU A 110 8.68 -8.59 11.35
N GLU A 111 8.85 -8.87 12.64
CA GLU A 111 7.75 -8.83 13.61
C GLU A 111 7.38 -7.37 13.90
N PRO A 112 6.12 -6.96 13.66
CA PRO A 112 5.67 -5.67 14.12
C PRO A 112 5.50 -5.70 15.65
N VAL A 113 6.00 -4.68 16.33
CA VAL A 113 5.73 -4.42 17.76
C VAL A 113 4.26 -4.11 17.97
N GLU A 114 3.64 -3.43 17.00
CA GLU A 114 2.24 -3.03 17.04
C GLU A 114 1.69 -2.89 15.62
N VAL A 115 0.40 -3.20 15.44
CA VAL A 115 -0.35 -2.88 14.24
C VAL A 115 -1.69 -2.23 14.63
N GLN A 116 -1.97 -1.07 14.04
CA GLN A 116 -3.20 -0.30 14.25
C GLN A 116 -3.90 -0.02 12.93
N ASP A 117 -5.24 -0.06 12.96
CA ASP A 117 -6.09 0.26 11.82
C ASP A 117 -6.87 1.54 12.10
N HIS A 118 -6.79 2.51 11.19
CA HIS A 118 -7.55 3.76 11.30
C HIS A 118 -8.47 3.95 10.10
N ALA A 119 -9.74 4.26 10.37
CA ALA A 119 -10.65 4.73 9.33
C ALA A 119 -10.25 6.14 8.90
N LEU A 120 -10.13 6.37 7.60
CA LEU A 120 -9.78 7.67 7.06
C LEU A 120 -11.03 8.55 6.90
N PRO A 121 -10.95 9.86 7.21
CA PRO A 121 -12.09 10.77 7.08
C PRO A 121 -12.53 10.93 5.62
N GLY A 122 -13.80 11.22 5.41
CA GLY A 122 -14.35 11.47 4.08
C GLY A 122 -15.87 11.52 4.08
N ARG A 123 -16.45 12.15 3.05
CA ARG A 123 -17.90 12.22 2.87
C ARG A 123 -18.54 10.84 2.72
N ILE A 124 -17.80 9.91 2.12
CA ILE A 124 -18.17 8.51 1.96
C ILE A 124 -17.09 7.71 2.68
N GLY A 125 -17.49 6.89 3.65
CA GLY A 125 -16.58 5.97 4.33
C GLY A 125 -16.03 4.89 3.38
N GLY A 126 -15.00 4.18 3.84
CA GLY A 126 -14.42 3.05 3.10
C GLY A 126 -13.02 3.27 2.58
N ARG A 127 -12.30 4.26 3.14
CA ARG A 127 -10.84 4.31 3.09
C ARG A 127 -10.28 4.13 4.51
N GLY A 128 -9.07 3.60 4.59
CA GLY A 128 -8.36 3.43 5.83
C GLY A 128 -6.85 3.50 5.62
N VAL A 129 -6.14 3.53 6.73
CA VAL A 129 -4.69 3.40 6.81
C VAL A 129 -4.37 2.34 7.85
N LEU A 130 -3.47 1.42 7.49
CA LEU A 130 -2.91 0.43 8.40
C LEU A 130 -1.52 0.91 8.80
N LEU A 131 -1.28 1.11 10.09
CA LEU A 131 0.00 1.54 10.66
C LEU A 131 0.63 0.39 11.41
N ALA A 132 1.84 -0.01 11.02
CA ALA A 132 2.66 -0.98 11.75
C ALA A 132 3.94 -0.34 12.26
N ARG A 133 4.37 -0.76 13.45
CA ARG A 133 5.61 -0.31 14.08
C ARG A 133 6.58 -1.46 14.22
N PHE A 134 7.86 -1.23 13.92
CA PHE A 134 8.90 -2.27 13.96
C PHE A 134 9.99 -2.02 15.00
N GLY A 135 9.90 -0.92 15.77
CA GLY A 135 10.81 -0.61 16.86
C GLY A 135 10.11 0.08 18.03
N ASP A 136 10.79 0.08 19.17
CA ASP A 136 10.28 0.64 20.42
C ASP A 136 10.37 2.17 20.45
N GLY A 137 9.49 2.80 21.23
CA GLY A 137 9.52 4.25 21.43
C GLY A 137 9.30 5.08 20.17
N ARG A 138 9.67 6.36 20.20
CA ARG A 138 9.44 7.28 19.08
C ARG A 138 10.33 6.97 17.87
N GLU A 139 11.54 6.48 18.12
CA GLU A 139 12.56 6.24 17.09
C GLU A 139 12.32 4.95 16.28
N GLY A 140 11.37 4.12 16.70
CA GLY A 140 10.98 2.93 15.94
C GLY A 140 10.47 3.26 14.53
N LEU A 141 10.74 2.38 13.57
CA LEU A 141 10.25 2.52 12.21
C LEU A 141 8.72 2.35 12.19
N ALA A 142 8.02 3.39 11.74
CA ALA A 142 6.59 3.40 11.46
C ALA A 142 6.34 3.18 9.96
N VAL A 143 5.49 2.22 9.61
CA VAL A 143 5.12 1.93 8.23
C VAL A 143 3.61 1.99 8.09
N ALA A 144 3.13 2.95 7.29
CA ALA A 144 1.72 3.16 7.01
C ALA A 144 1.37 2.74 5.58
N VAL A 145 0.31 1.95 5.43
CA VAL A 145 -0.25 1.52 4.14
C VAL A 145 -1.61 2.17 3.96
N ALA A 146 -1.77 3.01 2.93
CA ALA A 146 -2.99 3.76 2.68
C ALA A 146 -3.53 3.56 1.26
N HIS A 147 -4.85 3.73 1.11
CA HIS A 147 -5.49 3.88 -0.19
C HIS A 147 -6.42 5.09 -0.10
N LEU A 148 -6.08 6.18 -0.79
CA LEU A 148 -6.81 7.44 -0.68
C LEU A 148 -8.01 7.53 -1.65
N SER A 149 -8.89 8.48 -1.40
CA SER A 149 -10.06 8.76 -2.22
C SER A 149 -9.71 9.42 -3.57
N LEU A 150 -10.59 9.27 -4.57
CA LEU A 150 -10.45 9.93 -5.88
C LEU A 150 -10.74 11.44 -5.84
N GLY A 151 -11.52 11.91 -4.86
CA GLY A 151 -11.88 13.32 -4.73
C GLY A 151 -10.83 14.12 -3.97
N VAL A 152 -10.39 15.25 -4.54
CA VAL A 152 -9.37 16.16 -3.97
C VAL A 152 -9.68 16.55 -2.52
N GLY A 153 -10.91 17.00 -2.24
CA GLY A 153 -11.30 17.43 -0.89
C GLY A 153 -11.27 16.29 0.14
N SER A 154 -11.61 15.06 -0.26
CA SER A 154 -11.45 13.90 0.62
C SER A 154 -9.98 13.58 0.83
N ARG A 155 -9.15 13.56 -0.22
CA ARG A 155 -7.71 13.36 -0.06
C ARG A 155 -7.08 14.35 0.89
N LEU A 156 -7.45 15.63 0.79
CA LEU A 156 -6.94 16.67 1.69
C LEU A 156 -7.19 16.29 3.16
N SER A 157 -8.43 15.98 3.54
CA SER A 157 -8.74 15.57 4.92
C SER A 157 -8.04 14.27 5.33
N GLN A 158 -7.86 13.33 4.39
CA GLN A 158 -7.20 12.04 4.66
C GLN A 158 -5.70 12.22 4.88
N LEU A 159 -5.04 13.01 4.03
CA LEU A 159 -3.63 13.36 4.15
C LEU A 159 -3.37 14.19 5.40
N ASP A 160 -4.30 15.07 5.77
CA ASP A 160 -4.21 15.85 7.01
C ASP A 160 -4.24 14.95 8.25
N PHE A 161 -5.15 13.97 8.27
CA PHE A 161 -5.26 12.96 9.33
C PHE A 161 -4.02 12.05 9.39
N ILE A 162 -3.54 11.56 8.24
CA ILE A 162 -2.31 10.75 8.18
C ILE A 162 -1.10 11.59 8.64
N GLY A 163 -1.10 12.89 8.32
CA GLY A 163 -0.09 13.83 8.79
C GLY A 163 -0.05 13.91 10.32
N ASP A 164 -1.19 14.02 10.98
CA ASP A 164 -1.27 14.00 12.45
C ASP A 164 -0.80 12.64 13.00
N LEU A 165 -1.27 11.54 12.41
CA LEU A 165 -0.91 10.18 12.81
C LEU A 165 0.60 9.92 12.74
N LEU A 166 1.28 10.45 11.72
CA LEU A 166 2.70 10.24 11.47
C LEU A 166 3.61 11.34 12.01
N SER A 167 3.05 12.43 12.54
CA SER A 167 3.81 13.62 12.98
C SER A 167 4.87 13.30 14.03
N ASP A 168 4.60 12.31 14.87
CA ASP A 168 5.48 11.90 15.94
C ASP A 168 6.54 10.87 15.55
N TYR A 169 6.53 10.36 14.32
CA TYR A 169 7.47 9.31 13.91
C TYR A 169 8.60 9.89 13.04
N PRO A 170 9.82 10.07 13.58
CA PRO A 170 10.96 10.53 12.80
C PRO A 170 11.31 9.54 11.71
N ASN A 171 11.21 8.22 11.97
CA ASN A 171 11.49 7.16 11.01
C ASN A 171 10.16 6.62 10.47
N ALA A 172 9.64 7.22 9.40
CA ALA A 172 8.36 6.85 8.84
C ALA A 172 8.44 6.48 7.35
N VAL A 173 7.63 5.51 6.96
CA VAL A 173 7.33 5.13 5.58
C VAL A 173 5.82 5.24 5.41
N LEU A 174 5.36 5.95 4.39
CA LEU A 174 3.95 5.93 3.97
C LEU A 174 3.87 5.45 2.52
N MET A 175 3.11 4.38 2.29
CA MET A 175 3.01 3.77 0.97
C MET A 175 1.59 3.39 0.55
N GLY A 176 1.36 3.35 -0.76
CA GLY A 176 0.08 2.93 -1.34
C GLY A 176 -0.41 3.80 -2.50
N ASP A 177 -1.64 3.53 -2.91
CA ASP A 177 -2.34 4.28 -3.97
C ASP A 177 -2.95 5.57 -3.39
N PHE A 178 -2.34 6.70 -3.71
CA PHE A 178 -2.79 8.00 -3.23
C PHE A 178 -3.81 8.63 -4.18
N ASN A 179 -4.06 8.04 -5.35
CA ASN A 179 -4.93 8.59 -6.38
C ASN A 179 -4.55 10.02 -6.83
N CYS A 180 -3.33 10.47 -6.53
CA CYS A 180 -2.80 11.76 -6.90
C CYS A 180 -1.28 11.71 -7.04
N LYS A 181 -0.73 12.67 -7.78
CA LYS A 181 0.72 12.85 -7.92
C LYS A 181 1.28 13.56 -6.68
N ALA A 182 2.55 13.34 -6.39
CA ALA A 182 3.22 13.87 -5.20
C ALA A 182 3.31 15.42 -5.15
N GLU A 183 3.20 16.09 -6.30
CA GLU A 183 3.25 17.55 -6.44
C GLU A 183 1.91 18.26 -6.14
N ARG A 184 0.83 17.50 -5.95
CA ARG A 184 -0.50 18.08 -5.86
C ARG A 184 -0.64 18.92 -4.58
N PRO A 185 -1.39 20.05 -4.61
CA PRO A 185 -1.50 20.94 -3.45
C PRO A 185 -1.97 20.24 -2.17
N GLU A 186 -2.88 19.26 -2.29
CA GLU A 186 -3.36 18.50 -1.14
C GLU A 186 -2.27 17.69 -0.43
N MET A 187 -1.16 17.36 -1.08
CA MET A 187 -0.02 16.66 -0.46
C MET A 187 0.75 17.54 0.52
N GLN A 188 0.64 18.87 0.40
CA GLN A 188 1.40 19.80 1.22
C GLN A 188 1.05 19.72 2.71
N VAL A 189 -0.17 19.34 3.07
CA VAL A 189 -0.55 19.16 4.49
C VAL A 189 0.23 18.01 5.13
N LEU A 190 0.45 16.92 4.39
CA LEU A 190 1.24 15.77 4.84
C LEU A 190 2.71 16.16 5.05
N TYR A 191 3.32 16.80 4.05
CA TYR A 191 4.74 17.18 4.11
C TYR A 191 5.05 18.24 5.17
N ARG A 192 4.08 19.08 5.52
CA ARG A 192 4.26 20.11 6.57
C ARG A 192 4.12 19.55 7.99
N LYS A 193 3.30 18.51 8.17
CA LYS A 193 3.04 17.89 9.48
C LYS A 193 4.04 16.79 9.84
N THR A 194 4.74 16.25 8.85
CA THR A 194 5.62 15.08 9.00
C THR A 194 7.01 15.36 8.47
N ARG A 195 7.92 14.42 8.68
CA ARG A 195 9.25 14.43 8.05
C ARG A 195 9.27 13.76 6.67
N LEU A 196 8.14 13.24 6.20
CA LEU A 196 8.03 12.58 4.90
C LEU A 196 8.40 13.53 3.78
N GLN A 197 9.26 13.07 2.87
CA GLN A 197 9.70 13.83 1.72
C GLN A 197 8.91 13.44 0.47
N PRO A 198 8.64 14.40 -0.45
CA PRO A 198 8.23 14.05 -1.81
C PRO A 198 9.25 13.09 -2.45
N PRO A 199 8.81 12.18 -3.33
CA PRO A 199 9.72 11.23 -3.96
C PRO A 199 10.73 11.97 -4.84
N GLY A 200 12.01 11.58 -4.75
CA GLY A 200 13.10 12.21 -5.51
C GLY A 200 13.03 11.96 -7.02
N CYS A 201 12.21 11.00 -7.47
CA CYS A 201 11.93 10.74 -8.87
C CYS A 201 10.46 10.37 -9.07
N LEU A 202 9.93 10.63 -10.27
CA LEU A 202 8.60 10.22 -10.66
C LEU A 202 8.61 8.77 -11.14
N VAL A 203 7.73 7.94 -10.58
CA VAL A 203 7.56 6.53 -10.94
C VAL A 203 6.14 6.33 -11.49
N PRO A 204 5.91 6.45 -12.81
CA PRO A 204 4.59 6.25 -13.39
C PRO A 204 4.13 4.80 -13.22
N THR A 205 2.94 4.62 -12.67
CA THR A 205 2.36 3.31 -12.37
C THR A 205 1.03 3.06 -13.08
N PHE A 206 0.34 4.11 -13.51
CA PHE A 206 -0.98 4.01 -14.12
C PHE A 206 -1.09 4.69 -15.50
N PRO A 207 -1.84 4.10 -16.45
CA PRO A 207 -2.28 2.70 -16.42
C PRO A 207 -1.10 1.76 -16.72
N SER A 208 -1.12 0.53 -16.21
CA SER A 208 0.01 -0.40 -16.28
C SER A 208 0.48 -0.73 -17.71
N TRP A 209 -0.42 -0.66 -18.71
CA TRP A 209 -0.09 -0.90 -20.12
C TRP A 209 0.52 0.30 -20.85
N ARG A 210 0.46 1.50 -20.26
CA ARG A 210 1.09 2.72 -20.76
C ARG A 210 1.25 3.72 -19.60
N PRO A 211 2.22 3.50 -18.71
CA PRO A 211 2.32 4.25 -17.45
C PRO A 211 2.65 5.73 -17.71
N GLU A 212 1.72 6.61 -17.31
CA GLU A 212 1.85 8.08 -17.50
C GLU A 212 1.62 8.84 -16.19
N ARG A 213 1.00 8.21 -15.19
CA ARG A 213 0.65 8.82 -13.90
C ARG A 213 1.34 8.09 -12.76
N ALA A 214 2.10 8.83 -11.95
CA ALA A 214 2.68 8.36 -10.69
C ALA A 214 1.70 8.66 -9.55
N ILE A 215 0.78 7.72 -9.31
CA ILE A 215 -0.27 7.87 -8.28
C ILE A 215 -0.12 6.89 -7.11
N ASP A 216 0.74 5.89 -7.27
CA ASP A 216 1.21 5.02 -6.21
C ASP A 216 2.56 5.55 -5.71
N HIS A 217 2.74 5.61 -4.40
CA HIS A 217 3.94 6.19 -3.79
C HIS A 217 4.49 5.31 -2.68
N ILE A 218 5.80 5.39 -2.48
CA ILE A 218 6.49 5.07 -1.23
C ILE A 218 7.21 6.35 -0.81
N LEU A 219 6.70 7.02 0.22
CA LEU A 219 7.29 8.20 0.81
C LEU A 219 8.04 7.81 2.08
N ILE A 220 9.21 8.41 2.31
CA ILE A 220 10.05 8.14 3.47
C ILE A 220 10.41 9.44 4.18
N SER A 221 10.65 9.37 5.48
CA SER A 221 11.15 10.50 6.27
C SER A 221 12.55 10.93 5.85
N ASP A 222 12.90 12.18 6.15
CA ASP A 222 14.24 12.76 5.92
C ASP A 222 15.39 12.05 6.66
N SER A 223 15.09 11.25 7.68
CA SER A 223 16.04 10.40 8.40
C SER A 223 16.38 9.08 7.68
N LEU A 224 15.58 8.70 6.68
CA LEU A 224 15.74 7.48 5.92
C LEU A 224 16.38 7.78 4.56
N ARG A 225 17.07 6.81 3.97
CA ARG A 225 17.78 7.01 2.70
C ARG A 225 17.31 6.04 1.63
N THR A 226 16.73 6.56 0.56
CA THR A 226 16.43 5.76 -0.64
C THR A 226 17.73 5.31 -1.31
N LEU A 227 17.84 4.01 -1.57
CA LEU A 227 18.92 3.42 -2.37
C LEU A 227 18.48 3.24 -3.82
N GLU A 228 17.32 2.64 -4.00
CA GLU A 228 16.72 2.33 -5.30
C GLU A 228 15.21 2.46 -5.22
N THR A 229 14.57 2.83 -6.33
CA THR A 229 13.12 2.86 -6.47
C THR A 229 12.71 2.63 -7.92
N GLY A 230 11.59 1.96 -8.14
CA GLY A 230 11.15 1.62 -9.49
C GLY A 230 9.71 1.10 -9.55
N ALA A 231 9.22 0.97 -10.78
CA ALA A 231 7.93 0.34 -11.06
C ALA A 231 8.13 -1.09 -11.56
N VAL A 232 7.29 -2.01 -11.09
CA VAL A 232 7.31 -3.42 -11.49
C VAL A 232 5.88 -3.92 -11.77
N ALA A 233 5.73 -4.84 -12.71
CA ALA A 233 4.42 -5.34 -13.11
C ALA A 233 3.69 -6.06 -11.95
N ALA A 234 2.51 -5.57 -11.57
CA ALA A 234 1.68 -6.12 -10.49
C ALA A 234 0.66 -7.15 -11.00
N ALA A 235 1.14 -8.24 -11.63
CA ALA A 235 0.33 -9.42 -11.95
C ALA A 235 -1.01 -9.14 -12.69
N HIS A 236 -0.95 -8.30 -13.73
CA HIS A 236 -2.10 -7.87 -14.56
C HIS A 236 -3.10 -6.91 -13.90
N SER A 237 -2.74 -6.30 -12.78
CA SER A 237 -3.38 -5.07 -12.31
C SER A 237 -3.28 -3.95 -13.36
N ASP A 238 -4.23 -3.01 -13.35
CA ASP A 238 -4.14 -1.74 -14.08
C ASP A 238 -3.13 -0.77 -13.46
N HIS A 239 -2.56 -1.10 -12.29
CA HIS A 239 -1.41 -0.43 -11.71
C HIS A 239 -0.14 -1.28 -11.85
N LEU A 240 1.01 -0.62 -12.02
CA LEU A 240 2.30 -1.20 -11.64
C LEU A 240 2.47 -1.06 -10.12
N ALA A 241 3.21 -1.98 -9.51
CA ALA A 241 3.65 -1.85 -8.13
C ALA A 241 4.87 -0.92 -8.06
N VAL A 242 5.02 -0.22 -6.94
CA VAL A 242 6.24 0.55 -6.63
C VAL A 242 7.09 -0.27 -5.68
N GLU A 243 8.35 -0.48 -6.02
CA GLU A 243 9.34 -1.10 -5.14
C GLU A 243 10.40 -0.08 -4.72
N MET A 244 10.93 -0.23 -3.51
CA MET A 244 11.97 0.65 -2.98
C MET A 244 12.94 -0.14 -2.10
N GLN A 245 14.24 0.11 -2.27
CA GLN A 245 15.25 -0.24 -1.27
C GLN A 245 15.54 0.99 -0.41
N VAL A 246 15.35 0.87 0.90
CA VAL A 246 15.55 1.97 1.85
C VAL A 246 16.54 1.56 2.93
N GLU A 247 17.44 2.45 3.28
CA GLU A 247 18.31 2.31 4.43
C GLU A 247 17.67 2.98 5.65
N VAL A 248 17.57 2.21 6.74
CA VAL A 248 16.98 2.64 8.02
C VAL A 248 18.02 2.52 9.15
N PRO A 249 17.94 3.35 10.20
CA PRO A 249 18.77 3.18 11.40
C PRO A 249 18.54 1.81 12.04
N GLY A 250 19.61 1.16 12.51
CA GLY A 250 19.50 -0.17 13.13
C GLY A 250 18.67 -0.16 14.40
N ASP A 251 18.79 0.89 15.20
CA ASP A 251 18.02 1.06 16.44
C ASP A 251 16.54 1.38 16.19
N SER A 252 16.13 1.58 14.92
CA SER A 252 14.71 1.76 14.56
C SER A 252 13.94 0.45 14.40
N LEU A 253 14.64 -0.69 14.43
CA LEU A 253 14.09 -2.04 14.34
C LEU A 253 14.37 -2.80 15.64
N ARG A 254 13.45 -3.68 16.03
CA ARG A 254 13.59 -4.58 17.19
C ARG A 254 14.21 -5.93 16.79
#